data_AF-A0A369CD96-F1
#
_entry.id   AF-A0A369CD96-F1
#
_cell.length_a   1.000
_cell.length_b   1.000
_cell.length_c   1.000
_cell.angle_alpha   90.00
_cell.angle_beta   90.00
_cell.angle_gamma   90.00
#
_symmetry.space_group_name_H-M   'P 1'
#
loop_
_entity.id
_entity.type
_entity.pdbx_description
1 polymer ?
#
loop_
_entity_poly.entity_id
_entity_poly.type
_entity_poly.pdbx_seq_one_letter_code
_entity_poly.pdbx_strand_id
1 'polypeptide(L)'
;MKPAIPTFGGVLAGLALTLAAGTAAAEEGMFTPGVTNAAVDMMGGQTQSDGAQVLGGNIDWLFDENWGLQFDLAGGRANTDGIQEGSGSVLGFGGHLFWSNPNRGLLDFNAAHVSWGDIDMARAGFIGKWYSGPFTLTGRLEYQDADRLGSGLNSGLDLRWYPLPLFMFKAGAQEADGEGQLNLGFEYLPGFVPLPGLTLVGDAARGEDGYDQYFLGVRYYFGGGKSLQDRHRRDTPLDNDWLLRDLQTLDKARRTCPYPVDSDDWYQYCIDGEG
;
A
#
# COMPACT_ATOMS: atom_id res chain seq x y z
N MET A 1 -44.21 0.11 10.45
CA MET A 1 -43.79 0.05 9.03
C MET A 1 -42.28 0.22 9.02
N LYS A 2 -41.52 -0.79 8.56
CA LYS A 2 -40.06 -0.73 8.45
C LYS A 2 -39.71 0.23 7.31
N PRO A 3 -38.77 1.18 7.47
CA PRO A 3 -38.29 1.95 6.34
C PRO A 3 -37.50 1.01 5.42
N ALA A 4 -37.80 1.07 4.12
CA ALA A 4 -37.10 0.31 3.11
C ALA A 4 -35.66 0.83 3.01
N ILE A 5 -34.70 -0.07 3.18
CA ILE A 5 -33.28 0.18 2.88
C ILE A 5 -33.17 0.30 1.36
N PRO A 6 -32.72 1.43 0.80
CA PRO A 6 -32.52 1.51 -0.63
C PRO A 6 -31.28 0.70 -1.00
N THR A 7 -31.47 -0.33 -1.84
CA THR A 7 -30.39 -1.01 -2.54
C THR A 7 -29.75 -0.03 -3.52
N PHE A 8 -28.67 0.63 -3.11
CA PHE A 8 -27.84 1.45 -4.00
C PHE A 8 -26.65 0.63 -4.48
N GLY A 9 -26.84 -0.02 -5.62
CA GLY A 9 -25.75 -0.13 -6.60
C GLY A 9 -25.39 1.28 -7.04
N GLY A 10 -24.22 1.77 -6.67
CA GLY A 10 -23.81 3.14 -6.98
C GLY A 10 -22.90 3.77 -5.95
N VAL A 11 -21.68 3.26 -5.82
CA VAL A 11 -20.53 4.08 -5.40
C VAL A 11 -19.38 3.75 -6.34
N LEU A 12 -19.56 4.08 -7.62
CA LEU A 12 -18.50 4.38 -8.57
C LEU A 12 -18.70 5.84 -8.99
N ALA A 13 -18.54 6.73 -8.03
CA ALA A 13 -18.51 8.16 -8.21
C ALA A 13 -17.55 8.71 -7.14
N GLY A 14 -16.45 9.34 -7.45
CA GLY A 14 -15.81 9.61 -8.72
C GLY A 14 -14.46 10.21 -8.34
N LEU A 15 -13.38 9.45 -8.48
CA LEU A 15 -12.05 10.05 -8.48
C LEU A 15 -11.76 10.49 -9.92
N ALA A 16 -12.42 11.58 -10.33
CA ALA A 16 -11.89 12.42 -11.38
C ALA A 16 -10.71 13.18 -10.77
N LEU A 17 -9.58 12.50 -10.62
CA LEU A 17 -8.30 13.17 -10.40
C LEU A 17 -8.03 13.92 -11.71
N THR A 18 -8.33 15.22 -11.74
CA THR A 18 -7.85 16.10 -12.78
C THR A 18 -6.33 16.15 -12.68
N LEU A 19 -5.64 15.16 -13.25
CA LEU A 19 -4.21 15.19 -13.60
C LEU A 19 -4.02 16.17 -14.76
N ALA A 20 -4.33 17.44 -14.49
CA ALA A 20 -3.96 18.53 -15.37
C ALA A 20 -2.62 19.07 -14.89
N ALA A 21 -1.54 18.56 -15.50
CA ALA A 21 -0.23 19.18 -15.74
C ALA A 21 0.94 18.19 -15.56
N GLY A 22 0.93 17.11 -16.35
CA GLY A 22 2.16 16.44 -16.74
C GLY A 22 2.16 16.39 -18.26
N THR A 23 2.84 17.33 -18.91
CA THR A 23 3.23 17.14 -20.32
C THR A 23 3.81 15.74 -20.43
N ALA A 24 3.36 14.96 -21.40
CA ALA A 24 3.87 13.62 -21.68
C ALA A 24 5.40 13.62 -21.63
N ALA A 25 5.97 13.19 -20.50
CA ALA A 25 7.38 12.83 -20.40
C ALA A 25 7.50 11.45 -21.03
N ALA A 26 7.34 11.43 -22.35
CA ALA A 26 7.76 10.30 -23.16
C ALA A 26 9.29 10.29 -23.15
N GLU A 27 9.85 9.14 -22.79
CA GLU A 27 11.26 8.71 -22.88
C GLU A 27 12.26 9.10 -21.78
N GLU A 28 12.07 10.17 -21.00
CA GLU A 28 13.06 10.49 -19.97
C GLU A 28 12.83 9.72 -18.65
N GLY A 29 13.89 9.09 -18.14
CA GLY A 29 13.94 8.52 -16.79
C GLY A 29 13.59 9.58 -15.74
N MET A 30 13.09 9.15 -14.58
CA MET A 30 12.92 10.03 -13.40
C MET A 30 14.15 10.89 -13.06
N PHE A 31 15.35 10.52 -13.49
CA PHE A 31 16.60 11.25 -13.29
C PHE A 31 16.71 12.57 -14.08
N THR A 32 15.64 12.99 -14.75
CA THR A 32 15.52 14.36 -15.26
C THR A 32 14.73 15.21 -14.25
N PRO A 33 15.33 16.24 -13.64
CA PRO A 33 14.62 17.16 -12.75
C PRO A 33 13.38 17.76 -13.43
N GLY A 34 12.26 17.79 -12.70
CA GLY A 34 10.97 18.29 -13.20
C GLY A 34 10.09 17.24 -13.87
N VAL A 35 10.53 15.98 -13.99
CA VAL A 35 9.66 14.88 -14.44
C VAL A 35 8.74 14.44 -13.31
N THR A 36 7.48 14.19 -13.66
CA THR A 36 6.47 13.61 -12.77
C THR A 36 6.16 12.19 -13.24
N ASN A 37 6.30 11.21 -12.35
CA ASN A 37 5.83 9.85 -12.59
C ASN A 37 4.60 9.59 -11.74
N ALA A 38 3.82 8.61 -12.14
CA ALA A 38 2.65 8.18 -11.38
C ALA A 38 2.35 6.72 -11.68
N ALA A 39 1.73 6.07 -10.71
CA ALA A 39 1.10 4.78 -10.89
C ALA A 39 -0.31 4.79 -10.30
N VAL A 40 -1.18 3.96 -10.87
CA VAL A 40 -2.47 3.62 -10.28
C VAL A 40 -2.62 2.11 -10.30
N ASP A 41 -3.16 1.54 -9.23
CA ASP A 41 -3.41 0.11 -9.11
C ASP A 41 -4.81 -0.16 -8.58
N MET A 42 -5.35 -1.29 -9.03
CA MET A 42 -6.63 -1.81 -8.58
C MET A 42 -6.46 -3.31 -8.35
N MET A 43 -6.76 -3.75 -7.14
CA MET A 43 -6.60 -5.13 -6.70
C MET A 43 -7.88 -5.63 -6.05
N GLY A 44 -8.24 -6.87 -6.34
CA GLY A 44 -9.34 -7.59 -5.71
C GLY A 44 -8.82 -8.88 -5.10
N GLY A 45 -9.42 -9.31 -4.00
CA GLY A 45 -8.85 -10.38 -3.22
C GLY A 45 -9.69 -10.78 -2.02
N GLN A 46 -9.02 -11.40 -1.06
CA GLN A 46 -9.58 -11.72 0.24
C GLN A 46 -8.62 -11.34 1.35
N THR A 47 -9.20 -10.95 2.49
CA THR A 47 -8.54 -10.89 3.78
C THR A 47 -9.36 -11.75 4.74
N GLN A 48 -8.73 -12.74 5.37
CA GLN A 48 -9.35 -13.65 6.33
C GLN A 48 -10.67 -14.27 5.86
N SER A 49 -10.65 -14.85 4.66
CA SER A 49 -11.81 -15.44 3.96
C SER A 49 -12.87 -14.47 3.44
N ASP A 50 -12.75 -13.17 3.74
CA ASP A 50 -13.72 -12.17 3.31
C ASP A 50 -13.23 -11.35 2.12
N GLY A 51 -14.17 -10.98 1.24
CA GLY A 51 -13.85 -10.26 0.01
C GLY A 51 -13.32 -8.85 0.27
N ALA A 52 -12.21 -8.52 -0.39
CA ALA A 52 -11.58 -7.20 -0.31
C ALA A 52 -11.27 -6.62 -1.69
N GLN A 53 -11.33 -5.30 -1.80
CA GLN A 53 -10.98 -4.52 -2.98
C GLN A 53 -10.19 -3.30 -2.56
N VAL A 54 -9.09 -3.03 -3.23
CA VAL A 54 -8.19 -1.91 -2.95
C VAL A 54 -7.89 -1.18 -4.25
N LEU A 55 -7.88 0.14 -4.17
CA LEU A 55 -7.42 1.07 -5.19
C LEU A 55 -6.29 1.89 -4.59
N GLY A 56 -5.15 1.93 -5.26
CA GLY A 56 -4.01 2.74 -4.88
C GLY A 56 -3.58 3.65 -6.02
N GLY A 57 -2.96 4.77 -5.69
CA GLY A 57 -2.16 5.52 -6.64
C GLY A 57 -1.07 6.34 -5.96
N ASN A 58 -0.06 6.67 -6.74
CA ASN A 58 1.02 7.53 -6.31
C ASN A 58 1.43 8.53 -7.39
N ILE A 59 2.09 9.60 -6.93
CA ILE A 59 2.73 10.59 -7.78
C ILE A 59 4.11 10.90 -7.22
N ASP A 60 5.11 10.77 -8.08
CA ASP A 60 6.51 11.03 -7.78
C ASP A 60 6.96 12.31 -8.49
N TRP A 61 7.63 13.19 -7.76
CA TRP A 61 8.21 14.42 -8.30
C TRP A 61 9.69 14.54 -7.92
N LEU A 62 10.56 14.60 -8.93
CA LEU A 62 11.98 14.87 -8.71
C LEU A 62 12.31 16.33 -8.93
N PHE A 63 12.92 16.92 -7.92
CA PHE A 63 13.37 18.31 -7.93
C PHE A 63 14.90 18.42 -8.04
N ASP A 64 15.62 17.31 -7.95
CA ASP A 64 17.06 17.19 -8.20
C ASP A 64 17.37 15.80 -8.81
N GLU A 65 18.61 15.58 -9.26
CA GLU A 65 19.02 14.31 -9.89
C GLU A 65 18.81 13.10 -8.99
N ASN A 66 18.95 13.27 -7.67
CA ASN A 66 18.82 12.17 -6.71
C ASN A 66 17.72 12.38 -5.68
N TRP A 67 17.05 13.54 -5.64
CA TRP A 67 16.06 13.84 -4.60
C TRP A 67 14.66 14.00 -5.18
N GLY A 68 13.69 13.39 -4.51
CA GLY A 68 12.30 13.46 -4.89
C GLY A 68 11.33 13.36 -3.72
N LEU A 69 10.08 13.68 -4.03
CA LEU A 69 8.92 13.49 -3.17
C LEU A 69 8.00 12.46 -3.81
N GLN A 70 7.39 11.60 -3.00
CA GLN A 70 6.25 10.78 -3.41
C GLN A 70 5.04 11.12 -2.53
N PHE A 71 3.87 11.18 -3.15
CA PHE A 71 2.60 11.22 -2.45
C PHE A 71 1.77 10.00 -2.84
N ASP A 72 1.23 9.33 -1.84
CA ASP A 72 0.46 8.12 -2.00
C ASP A 72 -0.96 8.33 -1.50
N LEU A 73 -1.90 7.71 -2.20
CA LEU A 73 -3.30 7.62 -1.80
C LEU A 73 -3.75 6.19 -2.03
N ALA A 74 -4.41 5.61 -1.04
CA ALA A 74 -5.04 4.31 -1.22
C ALA A 74 -6.38 4.28 -0.50
N GLY A 75 -7.31 3.50 -1.04
CA GLY A 75 -8.58 3.28 -0.41
C GLY A 75 -9.24 2.01 -0.93
N GLY A 76 -10.19 1.49 -0.19
CA GLY A 76 -10.75 0.20 -0.50
C GLY A 76 -11.93 -0.17 0.35
N ARG A 77 -12.37 -1.41 0.18
CA ARG A 77 -13.35 -2.06 1.02
C ARG A 77 -12.85 -3.43 1.35
N ALA A 78 -12.82 -3.77 2.63
CA ALA A 78 -12.70 -5.14 3.09
C ALA A 78 -13.98 -5.42 3.88
N ASN A 79 -14.83 -6.25 3.31
CA ASN A 79 -15.95 -6.78 4.07
C ASN A 79 -15.36 -7.73 5.10
N THR A 80 -15.98 -7.81 6.26
CA THR A 80 -15.65 -8.89 7.19
C THR A 80 -16.90 -9.23 7.96
N ASP A 81 -17.14 -10.52 8.15
CA ASP A 81 -18.31 -10.97 8.91
C ASP A 81 -18.30 -10.37 10.33
N GLY A 82 -19.47 -9.93 10.79
CA GLY A 82 -19.70 -9.46 12.17
C GLY A 82 -19.73 -7.95 12.42
N ILE A 83 -19.64 -7.08 11.40
CA ILE A 83 -19.79 -5.62 11.59
C ILE A 83 -21.14 -5.10 11.08
N GLN A 84 -21.70 -4.13 11.81
CA GLN A 84 -22.84 -3.33 11.35
C GLN A 84 -22.56 -2.70 9.98
N GLU A 85 -23.56 -2.70 9.10
CA GLU A 85 -23.50 -2.09 7.76
C GLU A 85 -22.97 -0.63 7.85
N GLY A 86 -21.73 -0.39 7.37
CA GLY A 86 -21.20 0.99 7.25
C GLY A 86 -19.68 1.19 7.31
N SER A 87 -18.91 0.28 7.92
CA SER A 87 -17.53 0.56 8.38
C SER A 87 -16.38 -0.19 7.67
N GLY A 88 -16.65 -0.93 6.59
CA GLY A 88 -15.63 -1.71 5.87
C GLY A 88 -14.71 -0.89 4.94
N SER A 89 -14.84 0.44 4.92
CA SER A 89 -14.04 1.31 4.05
C SER A 89 -12.68 1.60 4.66
N VAL A 90 -11.64 1.44 3.84
CA VAL A 90 -10.28 1.84 4.17
C VAL A 90 -9.91 3.06 3.34
N LEU A 91 -9.25 4.04 3.93
CA LEU A 91 -8.67 5.18 3.25
C LEU A 91 -7.36 5.54 3.92
N GLY A 92 -6.31 5.77 3.15
CA GLY A 92 -5.07 6.30 3.69
C GLY A 92 -4.35 7.19 2.69
N PHE A 93 -3.42 7.95 3.22
CA PHE A 93 -2.53 8.81 2.45
C PHE A 93 -1.14 8.81 3.06
N GLY A 94 -0.12 9.00 2.22
CA GLY A 94 1.27 8.98 2.62
C GLY A 94 2.10 10.03 1.89
N GLY A 95 3.19 10.43 2.52
CA GLY A 95 4.18 11.33 1.96
C GLY A 95 5.58 10.80 2.22
N HIS A 96 6.43 10.94 1.22
CA HIS A 96 7.80 10.45 1.22
C HIS A 96 8.76 11.54 0.77
N LEU A 97 9.90 11.64 1.44
CA LEU A 97 11.07 12.37 0.98
C LEU A 97 12.20 11.35 0.81
N PHE A 98 12.71 11.24 -0.42
CA PHE A 98 13.70 10.22 -0.71
C PHE A 98 14.92 10.76 -1.45
N TRP A 99 16.05 10.13 -1.15
CA TRP A 99 17.24 10.13 -1.97
C TRP A 99 17.33 8.81 -2.74
N SER A 100 17.59 8.85 -4.04
CA SER A 100 17.67 7.67 -4.89
C SER A 100 18.86 7.73 -5.85
N ASN A 101 19.47 6.56 -6.06
CA ASN A 101 20.40 6.31 -7.16
C ASN A 101 20.05 4.95 -7.78
N PRO A 102 19.72 4.88 -9.08
CA PRO A 102 19.12 3.71 -9.70
C PRO A 102 20.11 2.55 -9.84
N ASN A 103 21.41 2.84 -9.70
CA ASN A 103 22.49 1.87 -9.78
C ASN A 103 22.95 1.39 -8.39
N ARG A 104 22.46 1.99 -7.30
CA ARG A 104 22.94 1.69 -5.94
C ARG A 104 21.81 1.38 -4.96
N GLY A 105 20.78 2.21 -4.90
CA GLY A 105 19.78 2.10 -3.85
C GLY A 105 19.02 3.39 -3.62
N LEU A 106 18.24 3.41 -2.55
CA LEU A 106 17.44 4.54 -2.11
C LEU A 106 17.43 4.58 -0.58
N LEU A 107 17.31 5.79 -0.03
CA LEU A 107 16.95 6.03 1.36
C LEU A 107 15.78 7.01 1.39
N ASP A 108 14.78 6.69 2.19
CA ASP A 108 13.52 7.41 2.30
C ASP A 108 13.22 7.71 3.77
N PHE A 109 12.61 8.88 4.00
CA PHE A 109 11.82 9.16 5.20
C PHE A 109 10.36 9.31 4.77
N ASN A 110 9.45 8.66 5.50
CA ASN A 110 8.04 8.67 5.21
C ASN A 110 7.17 8.92 6.42
N ALA A 111 5.95 9.40 6.16
CA ALA A 111 4.86 9.44 7.11
C ALA A 111 3.54 9.13 6.39
N ALA A 112 2.66 8.39 7.05
CA ALA A 112 1.36 8.00 6.50
C ALA A 112 0.28 7.97 7.58
N HIS A 113 -0.96 8.15 7.13
CA HIS A 113 -2.16 7.97 7.92
C HIS A 113 -3.11 7.01 7.20
N VAL A 114 -3.70 6.08 7.94
CA VAL A 114 -4.69 5.13 7.44
C VAL A 114 -5.87 5.09 8.39
N SER A 115 -7.06 5.07 7.82
CA SER A 115 -8.32 4.94 8.53
C SER A 115 -9.07 3.73 7.98
N TRP A 116 -9.58 2.88 8.87
CA TRP A 116 -10.47 1.78 8.53
C TRP A 116 -11.69 1.81 9.45
N GLY A 117 -12.81 2.31 8.93
CA GLY A 117 -14.00 2.55 9.74
C GLY A 117 -13.72 3.61 10.81
N ASP A 118 -13.76 3.21 12.08
CA ASP A 118 -13.52 4.09 13.25
C ASP A 118 -12.16 3.83 13.91
N ILE A 119 -11.20 3.27 13.15
CA ILE A 119 -9.84 2.99 13.60
C ILE A 119 -8.92 3.85 12.77
N ASP A 120 -8.15 4.71 13.43
CA ASP A 120 -7.10 5.50 12.82
C ASP A 120 -5.72 4.95 13.20
N MET A 121 -4.79 5.09 12.26
CA MET A 121 -3.40 4.69 12.41
C MET A 121 -2.49 5.68 11.72
N ALA A 122 -1.51 6.19 12.45
CA ALA A 122 -0.45 7.04 11.92
C ALA A 122 0.89 6.32 12.05
N ARG A 123 1.78 6.51 11.08
CA ARG A 123 3.14 5.99 11.16
C ARG A 123 4.14 6.92 10.51
N ALA A 124 5.39 6.83 10.94
CA ALA A 124 6.51 7.49 10.30
C ALA A 124 7.79 6.68 10.46
N GLY A 125 8.67 6.74 9.47
CA GLY A 125 9.90 5.96 9.53
C GLY A 125 10.79 6.10 8.32
N PHE A 126 11.64 5.09 8.15
CA PHE A 126 12.63 5.04 7.09
C PHE A 126 12.51 3.78 6.26
N ILE A 127 12.69 3.93 4.96
CA ILE A 127 12.80 2.83 4.00
C ILE A 127 14.16 2.91 3.32
N GLY A 128 14.89 1.80 3.32
CA GLY A 128 16.15 1.67 2.60
C GLY A 128 16.03 0.61 1.51
N LYS A 129 16.52 0.92 0.31
CA LYS A 129 16.65 -0.06 -0.78
C LYS A 129 18.11 -0.21 -1.20
N TRP A 130 18.52 -1.43 -1.47
CA TRP A 130 19.82 -1.75 -2.06
C TRP A 130 19.62 -2.52 -3.37
N TYR A 131 20.27 -2.05 -4.43
CA TYR A 131 20.15 -2.60 -5.78
C TYR A 131 21.42 -3.37 -6.15
N SER A 132 21.27 -4.63 -6.54
CA SER A 132 22.38 -5.47 -6.98
C SER A 132 21.96 -6.42 -8.09
N GLY A 133 22.37 -6.12 -9.34
CA GLY A 133 21.99 -6.93 -10.51
C GLY A 133 20.47 -7.12 -10.61
N PRO A 134 19.95 -8.36 -10.66
CA PRO A 134 18.51 -8.66 -10.70
C PRO A 134 17.84 -8.61 -9.33
N PHE A 135 18.52 -8.15 -8.27
CA PHE A 135 17.97 -8.14 -6.92
C PHE A 135 17.76 -6.72 -6.40
N THR A 136 16.71 -6.55 -5.61
CA THR A 136 16.49 -5.38 -4.76
C THR A 136 16.17 -5.85 -3.36
N LEU A 137 17.00 -5.49 -2.38
CA LEU A 137 16.72 -5.70 -0.97
C LEU A 137 16.09 -4.43 -0.40
N THR A 138 14.96 -4.55 0.30
CA THR A 138 14.27 -3.42 0.94
C THR A 138 14.20 -3.68 2.43
N GLY A 139 14.66 -2.73 3.24
CA GLY A 139 14.52 -2.73 4.69
C GLY A 139 13.65 -1.56 5.14
N ARG A 140 12.85 -1.79 6.18
CA ARG A 140 11.87 -0.81 6.70
C ARG A 140 11.96 -0.77 8.22
N LEU A 141 11.86 0.44 8.77
CA LEU A 141 11.81 0.66 10.20
C LEU A 141 10.92 1.88 10.46
N GLU A 142 9.76 1.66 11.07
CA GLU A 142 8.69 2.64 11.20
C GLU A 142 8.17 2.64 12.64
N TYR A 143 7.89 3.81 13.19
CA TYR A 143 7.13 3.94 14.43
C TYR A 143 5.67 4.17 14.07
N GLN A 144 4.80 3.38 14.66
CA GLN A 144 3.36 3.41 14.41
C GLN A 144 2.62 3.74 15.70
N ASP A 145 1.53 4.47 15.58
CA ASP A 145 0.52 4.68 16.60
C ASP A 145 -0.83 4.32 15.98
N ALA A 146 -1.54 3.37 16.59
CA ALA A 146 -2.83 2.89 16.12
C ALA A 146 -3.84 2.91 17.27
N ASP A 147 -5.04 3.38 16.96
CA ASP A 147 -6.15 3.27 17.90
C ASP A 147 -6.31 1.82 18.36
N ARG A 148 -6.53 1.63 19.67
CA ARG A 148 -6.79 0.31 20.30
C ARG A 148 -5.60 -0.65 20.34
N LEU A 149 -4.47 -0.33 19.69
CA LEU A 149 -3.22 -1.10 19.78
C LEU A 149 -2.08 -0.33 20.46
N GLY A 150 -2.21 0.99 20.57
CA GLY A 150 -1.17 1.86 21.11
C GLY A 150 -0.08 2.11 20.08
N SER A 151 1.14 2.39 20.55
CA SER A 151 2.28 2.63 19.68
C SER A 151 3.38 1.60 19.79
N GLY A 152 4.04 1.36 18.67
CA GLY A 152 5.02 0.29 18.50
C GLY A 152 6.02 0.58 17.40
N LEU A 153 7.09 -0.21 17.42
CA LEU A 153 8.07 -0.24 16.34
C LEU A 153 7.69 -1.34 15.37
N ASN A 154 7.56 -0.97 14.11
CA ASN A 154 7.33 -1.88 12.99
C ASN A 154 8.60 -2.01 12.18
N SER A 155 8.87 -3.21 11.69
CA SER A 155 10.05 -3.47 10.87
C SER A 155 9.74 -4.45 9.76
N GLY A 156 10.51 -4.40 8.68
CA GLY A 156 10.32 -5.33 7.58
C GLY A 156 11.54 -5.46 6.69
N LEU A 157 11.63 -6.62 6.04
CA LEU A 157 12.66 -6.94 5.09
C LEU A 157 12.05 -7.70 3.91
N ASP A 158 12.26 -7.19 2.70
CA ASP A 158 11.80 -7.83 1.46
C ASP A 158 12.95 -8.00 0.47
N LEU A 159 12.97 -9.15 -0.20
CA LEU A 159 13.80 -9.41 -1.37
C LEU A 159 12.91 -9.40 -2.62
N ARG A 160 13.32 -8.60 -3.60
CA ARG A 160 12.81 -8.69 -4.98
C ARG A 160 13.83 -9.32 -5.88
N TRP A 161 13.35 -10.20 -6.74
CA TRP A 161 14.12 -10.84 -7.78
C TRP A 161 13.47 -10.63 -9.15
N TYR A 162 14.26 -10.15 -10.09
CA TYR A 162 13.88 -9.93 -11.48
C TYR A 162 14.54 -11.02 -12.35
N PRO A 163 13.91 -12.21 -12.50
CA PRO A 163 14.42 -13.22 -13.42
C PRO A 163 14.52 -12.70 -14.85
N LEU A 164 13.60 -11.78 -15.20
CA LEU A 164 13.60 -10.99 -16.42
C LEU A 164 13.35 -9.53 -16.05
N PRO A 165 13.83 -8.54 -16.82
CA PRO A 165 13.55 -7.14 -16.53
C PRO A 165 12.07 -6.75 -16.53
N LEU A 166 11.19 -7.62 -17.06
CA LEU A 166 9.73 -7.43 -17.16
C LEU A 166 8.93 -8.21 -16.12
N PHE A 167 9.58 -9.03 -15.28
CA PHE A 167 8.93 -9.90 -14.32
C PHE A 167 9.64 -9.80 -12.97
N MET A 168 8.87 -9.64 -11.89
CA MET A 168 9.36 -9.50 -10.52
C MET A 168 8.70 -10.53 -9.61
N PHE A 169 9.48 -11.15 -8.74
CA PHE A 169 8.99 -11.87 -7.56
C PHE A 169 9.42 -11.12 -6.31
N LYS A 170 8.52 -11.03 -5.32
CA LYS A 170 8.73 -10.44 -3.98
C LYS A 170 8.58 -11.54 -2.95
N ALA A 171 9.47 -11.59 -1.98
CA ALA A 171 9.30 -12.37 -0.76
C ALA A 171 9.84 -11.55 0.41
N GLY A 172 9.10 -11.50 1.50
CA GLY A 172 9.44 -10.66 2.63
C GLY A 172 8.81 -11.11 3.93
N ALA A 173 9.32 -10.52 5.00
CA ALA A 173 8.81 -10.68 6.35
C ALA A 173 8.70 -9.30 6.99
N GLN A 174 7.71 -9.12 7.85
CA GLN A 174 7.56 -7.92 8.66
C GLN A 174 7.06 -8.26 10.04
N GLU A 175 7.34 -7.37 10.98
CA GLU A 175 6.79 -7.36 12.32
C GLU A 175 6.04 -6.04 12.49
N ALA A 176 4.78 -6.12 12.93
CA ALA A 176 3.98 -4.97 13.29
C ALA A 176 3.24 -5.27 14.59
N ASP A 177 3.32 -4.36 15.56
CA ASP A 177 2.66 -4.50 16.88
C ASP A 177 2.91 -5.85 17.57
N GLY A 178 4.16 -6.34 17.44
CA GLY A 178 4.61 -7.61 18.02
C GLY A 178 4.18 -8.88 17.26
N GLU A 179 3.53 -8.75 16.11
CA GLU A 179 3.12 -9.89 15.27
C GLU A 179 3.93 -9.98 13.98
N GLY A 180 4.39 -11.19 13.67
CA GLY A 180 5.05 -11.51 12.41
C GLY A 180 4.08 -11.73 11.25
N GLN A 181 4.51 -11.33 10.06
CA GLN A 181 3.85 -11.60 8.78
C GLN A 181 4.88 -12.00 7.72
N LEU A 182 4.54 -13.00 6.91
CA LEU A 182 5.25 -13.34 5.68
C LEU A 182 4.45 -12.86 4.48
N ASN A 183 5.12 -12.24 3.51
CA ASN A 183 4.53 -11.78 2.26
C ASN A 183 5.22 -12.45 1.05
N LEU A 184 4.43 -12.68 0.02
CA LEU A 184 4.88 -13.13 -1.30
C LEU A 184 4.14 -12.30 -2.34
N GLY A 185 4.82 -11.93 -3.42
CA GLY A 185 4.18 -11.21 -4.49
C GLY A 185 4.85 -11.43 -5.83
N PHE A 186 4.16 -11.02 -6.88
CA PHE A 186 4.72 -10.96 -8.21
C PHE A 186 4.19 -9.75 -8.96
N GLU A 187 4.95 -9.33 -9.97
CA GLU A 187 4.50 -8.37 -10.94
C GLU A 187 5.02 -8.69 -12.33
N TYR A 188 4.18 -8.55 -13.35
CA TYR A 188 4.50 -8.86 -14.73
C TYR A 188 4.07 -7.75 -15.68
N LEU A 189 5.01 -7.26 -16.49
CA LEU A 189 4.78 -6.30 -17.57
C LEU A 189 4.66 -7.04 -18.92
N PRO A 190 3.45 -7.32 -19.42
CA PRO A 190 3.24 -7.99 -20.71
C PRO A 190 3.67 -7.16 -21.93
N GLY A 191 3.79 -5.84 -21.80
CA GLY A 191 4.23 -4.97 -22.90
C GLY A 191 3.18 -4.76 -23.99
N PHE A 192 1.89 -4.67 -23.64
CA PHE A 192 0.84 -4.39 -24.60
C PHE A 192 1.03 -3.01 -25.25
N VAL A 193 1.14 -2.95 -26.58
CA VAL A 193 1.33 -1.71 -27.35
C VAL A 193 0.33 -0.60 -26.98
N PRO A 194 -1.00 -0.84 -26.85
CA PRO A 194 -1.93 0.22 -26.48
C PRO A 194 -1.82 0.64 -25.00
N LEU A 195 -1.20 -0.16 -24.14
CA LEU A 195 -1.09 0.04 -22.70
C LEU A 195 0.32 -0.37 -22.20
N PRO A 196 1.38 0.35 -22.60
CA PRO A 196 2.77 -0.06 -22.37
C PRO A 196 3.23 0.02 -20.90
N GLY A 197 2.40 0.56 -20.02
CA GLY A 197 2.62 0.62 -18.58
C GLY A 197 1.75 -0.33 -17.77
N LEU A 198 0.87 -1.11 -18.42
CA LEU A 198 -0.03 -2.03 -17.71
C LEU A 198 0.73 -3.28 -17.26
N THR A 199 0.66 -3.57 -15.97
CA THR A 199 1.21 -4.77 -15.33
C THR A 199 0.10 -5.59 -14.67
N LEU A 200 0.36 -6.88 -14.52
CA LEU A 200 -0.40 -7.78 -13.66
C LEU A 200 0.32 -7.89 -12.33
N VAL A 201 -0.41 -7.71 -11.24
CA VAL A 201 0.13 -7.75 -9.87
C VAL A 201 -0.57 -8.81 -9.04
N GLY A 202 0.20 -9.45 -8.16
CA GLY A 202 -0.34 -10.35 -7.15
C GLY A 202 0.43 -10.22 -5.85
N ASP A 203 -0.28 -10.30 -4.74
CA ASP A 203 0.26 -10.28 -3.38
C ASP A 203 -0.48 -11.32 -2.55
N ALA A 204 0.23 -12.00 -1.67
CA ALA A 204 -0.34 -12.89 -0.68
C ALA A 204 0.47 -12.75 0.60
N ALA A 205 -0.21 -12.83 1.74
CA ALA A 205 0.46 -12.83 3.02
C ALA A 205 -0.18 -13.78 4.01
N ARG A 206 0.61 -14.18 5.00
CA ARG A 206 0.19 -14.99 6.13
C ARG A 206 0.87 -14.45 7.39
N GLY A 207 0.08 -14.18 8.40
CA GLY A 207 0.53 -13.68 9.68
C GLY A 207 0.25 -14.64 10.83
N GLU A 208 0.53 -14.15 12.03
CA GLU A 208 0.11 -14.76 13.29
C GLU A 208 -1.42 -14.70 13.46
N ASP A 209 -1.94 -15.40 14.48
CA ASP A 209 -3.37 -15.45 14.81
C ASP A 209 -4.32 -15.83 13.66
N GLY A 210 -3.80 -16.61 12.71
CA GLY A 210 -4.55 -17.12 11.58
C GLY A 210 -4.75 -16.11 10.45
N TYR A 211 -4.05 -14.97 10.48
CA TYR A 211 -4.14 -13.96 9.42
C TYR A 211 -3.69 -14.52 8.07
N ASP A 212 -4.53 -14.36 7.06
CA ASP A 212 -4.21 -14.66 5.67
C ASP A 212 -4.86 -13.65 4.72
N GLN A 213 -4.15 -13.33 3.65
CA GLN A 213 -4.68 -12.51 2.57
C GLN A 213 -4.13 -12.93 1.22
N TYR A 214 -4.90 -12.65 0.17
CA TYR A 214 -4.38 -12.65 -1.19
C TYR A 214 -5.09 -11.61 -2.03
N PHE A 215 -4.37 -11.00 -2.95
CA PHE A 215 -4.85 -9.99 -3.87
C PHE A 215 -4.29 -10.24 -5.26
N LEU A 216 -5.12 -10.04 -6.26
CA LEU A 216 -4.75 -10.05 -7.67
C LEU A 216 -5.32 -8.78 -8.32
N GLY A 217 -4.56 -8.20 -9.22
CA GLY A 217 -4.97 -6.95 -9.83
C GLY A 217 -4.12 -6.51 -10.99
N VAL A 218 -4.29 -5.24 -11.30
CA VAL A 218 -3.54 -4.55 -12.33
C VAL A 218 -2.93 -3.27 -11.76
N ARG A 219 -1.76 -2.91 -12.26
CA ARG A 219 -1.17 -1.60 -12.05
C ARG A 219 -0.85 -0.97 -13.39
N TYR A 220 -1.06 0.33 -13.50
CA TYR A 220 -0.69 1.09 -14.67
C TYR A 220 0.30 2.16 -14.28
N TYR A 221 1.50 2.08 -14.85
CA TYR A 221 2.51 3.11 -14.75
C TYR A 221 2.34 4.12 -15.88
N PHE A 222 2.22 5.39 -15.52
CA PHE A 222 2.30 6.48 -16.48
C PHE A 222 3.76 6.64 -16.93
N GLY A 223 3.97 7.00 -18.20
CA GLY A 223 5.28 6.96 -18.83
C GLY A 223 5.56 5.62 -19.54
N GLY A 224 6.24 5.67 -20.69
CA GLY A 224 6.40 4.54 -21.61
C GLY A 224 7.85 4.05 -21.76
N GLY A 225 8.00 2.86 -22.38
CA GLY A 225 9.27 2.42 -22.99
C GLY A 225 10.30 1.77 -22.07
N LYS A 226 10.01 1.56 -20.79
CA LYS A 226 10.96 1.03 -19.81
C LYS A 226 10.59 -0.37 -19.33
N SER A 227 11.60 -1.13 -18.92
CA SER A 227 11.42 -2.42 -18.25
C SER A 227 10.76 -2.23 -16.88
N LEU A 228 10.17 -3.28 -16.32
CA LEU A 228 9.59 -3.24 -14.97
C LEU A 228 10.66 -2.92 -13.92
N GLN A 229 11.85 -3.53 -14.05
CA GLN A 229 12.97 -3.25 -13.16
C GLN A 229 13.40 -1.79 -13.22
N ASP A 230 13.46 -1.19 -14.40
CA ASP A 230 13.79 0.22 -14.55
C ASP A 230 12.69 1.10 -13.95
N ARG A 231 11.41 0.79 -14.14
CA ARG A 231 10.31 1.52 -13.50
C ARG A 231 10.46 1.51 -11.97
N HIS A 232 10.73 0.35 -11.37
CA HIS A 232 10.87 0.21 -9.91
C HIS A 232 12.13 0.83 -9.31
N ARG A 233 13.19 1.06 -10.10
CA ARG A 233 14.42 1.70 -9.60
C ARG A 233 14.53 3.16 -10.00
N ARG A 234 13.86 3.50 -11.10
CA ARG A 234 13.93 4.78 -11.73
C ARG A 234 12.65 5.53 -11.61
N ASP A 235 11.47 5.06 -11.94
CA ASP A 235 10.31 5.96 -12.08
C ASP A 235 9.43 6.07 -10.84
N THR A 236 9.20 4.94 -10.18
CA THR A 236 8.40 4.81 -8.96
C THR A 236 9.24 4.01 -7.97
N PRO A 237 10.27 4.63 -7.35
CA PRO A 237 11.28 3.91 -6.59
C PRO A 237 10.76 3.46 -5.22
N LEU A 238 9.61 3.95 -4.80
CA LEU A 238 8.87 3.56 -3.61
C LEU A 238 7.59 2.83 -4.01
N ASP A 239 7.07 2.02 -3.10
CA ASP A 239 5.97 1.11 -3.40
C ASP A 239 4.69 1.61 -2.78
N ASN A 240 3.61 1.54 -3.55
CA ASN A 240 2.26 1.82 -3.07
C ASN A 240 1.59 0.57 -2.43
N ASP A 241 2.37 -0.39 -1.94
CA ASP A 241 1.83 -1.62 -1.34
C ASP A 241 1.53 -1.49 0.16
N TRP A 242 1.73 -0.30 0.73
CA TRP A 242 1.59 -0.07 2.16
C TRP A 242 0.22 -0.43 2.71
N LEU A 243 -0.85 -0.07 2.01
CA LEU A 243 -2.20 -0.37 2.50
C LEU A 243 -2.41 -1.88 2.70
N LEU A 244 -1.90 -2.72 1.80
CA LEU A 244 -2.00 -4.18 1.89
C LEU A 244 -1.20 -4.75 3.06
N ARG A 245 -0.13 -4.06 3.49
CA ARG A 245 0.68 -4.47 4.64
C ARG A 245 -0.01 -4.12 5.96
N ASP A 246 -0.77 -3.03 5.96
CA ASP A 246 -1.41 -2.48 7.15
C ASP A 246 -2.72 -3.22 7.49
N LEU A 247 -3.23 -4.05 6.57
CA LEU A 247 -4.46 -4.80 6.78
C LEU A 247 -4.39 -5.76 7.98
N GLN A 248 -3.23 -6.35 8.31
CA GLN A 248 -3.10 -7.23 9.49
C GLN A 248 -3.22 -6.43 10.79
N THR A 249 -2.46 -5.33 10.91
CA THR A 249 -2.54 -4.45 12.08
C THR A 249 -3.95 -3.89 12.27
N LEU A 250 -4.59 -3.44 11.19
CA LEU A 250 -5.94 -2.89 11.27
C LEU A 250 -6.98 -3.96 11.64
N ASP A 251 -6.81 -5.19 11.17
CA ASP A 251 -7.63 -6.33 11.60
C ASP A 251 -7.42 -6.66 13.09
N LYS A 252 -6.17 -6.69 13.55
CA LYS A 252 -5.83 -6.87 14.97
C LYS A 252 -6.48 -5.79 15.83
N ALA A 253 -6.32 -4.51 15.48
CA ALA A 253 -6.91 -3.37 16.19
C ALA A 253 -8.42 -3.52 16.36
N ARG A 254 -9.08 -4.05 15.32
CA ARG A 254 -10.51 -4.31 15.32
C ARG A 254 -10.91 -5.49 16.21
N ARG A 255 -10.13 -6.57 16.23
CA ARG A 255 -10.38 -7.74 17.08
C ARG A 255 -10.16 -7.45 18.55
N THR A 256 -9.15 -6.65 18.87
CA THR A 256 -8.80 -6.27 20.26
C THR A 256 -9.90 -5.46 20.92
N CYS A 257 -10.61 -4.61 20.17
CA CYS A 257 -11.70 -3.80 20.71
C CYS A 257 -12.83 -3.63 19.68
N PRO A 258 -13.91 -4.43 19.77
CA PRO A 258 -15.01 -4.42 18.81
C PRO A 258 -15.99 -3.24 19.02
N TYR A 259 -15.79 -2.43 20.06
CA TYR A 259 -16.69 -1.36 20.47
C TYR A 259 -16.21 0.03 19.98
N PRO A 260 -17.11 0.92 19.53
CA PRO A 260 -16.77 2.31 19.21
C PRO A 260 -16.28 3.05 20.45
N VAL A 261 -15.33 3.99 20.29
CA VAL A 261 -14.72 4.79 21.37
C VAL A 261 -15.76 5.52 22.25
N ASP A 262 -16.94 5.81 21.68
CA ASP A 262 -18.03 6.53 22.35
C ASP A 262 -19.13 5.61 22.93
N SER A 263 -18.93 4.30 22.95
CA SER A 263 -19.90 3.37 23.58
C SER A 263 -19.59 3.17 25.05
N ASP A 264 -20.62 3.05 25.89
CA ASP A 264 -20.48 2.76 27.32
C ASP A 264 -19.67 1.46 27.58
N ASP A 265 -19.67 0.53 26.61
CA ASP A 265 -18.94 -0.74 26.64
C ASP A 265 -17.44 -0.61 26.30
N TRP A 266 -16.98 0.52 25.71
CA TRP A 266 -15.58 0.71 25.29
C TRP A 266 -14.62 0.74 26.48
N TYR A 267 -14.95 1.52 27.52
CA TYR A 267 -14.13 1.59 28.72
C TYR A 267 -14.05 0.22 29.42
N GLN A 268 -15.14 -0.54 29.40
CA GLN A 268 -15.26 -1.79 30.15
C GLN A 268 -14.50 -2.94 29.49
N TYR A 269 -14.44 -3.01 28.16
CA TYR A 269 -13.79 -4.12 27.43
C TYR A 269 -12.43 -3.77 26.84
N CYS A 270 -12.15 -2.49 26.57
CA CYS A 270 -10.97 -2.11 25.79
C CYS A 270 -9.86 -1.43 26.59
N ILE A 271 -10.12 -0.98 27.82
CA ILE A 271 -9.11 -0.41 28.72
C ILE A 271 -8.68 -1.38 29.83
N ASP A 272 -9.63 -2.13 30.42
CA ASP A 272 -9.36 -2.88 31.65
C ASP A 272 -8.90 -4.33 31.45
N GLY A 273 -8.87 -4.86 30.21
CA GLY A 273 -8.27 -6.17 29.91
C GLY A 273 -8.89 -7.36 30.68
N GLU A 274 -10.11 -7.23 31.19
CA GLU A 274 -10.84 -8.33 31.84
C GLU A 274 -12.01 -8.76 30.95
N GLY A 275 -11.75 -9.73 30.09
CA GLY A 275 -12.73 -10.52 29.33
C GLY A 275 -12.22 -11.93 29.12
#